data_AF-A0A3N1QL49-F1
#
_entry.id   AF-A0A3N1QL49-F1
#
_cell.length_a   1.000
_cell.length_b   1.000
_cell.length_c   1.000
_cell.angle_alpha   90.00
_cell.angle_beta   90.00
_cell.angle_gamma   90.00
#
_symmetry.space_group_name_H-M   'P 1'
#
loop_
_entity.id
_entity.type
_entity.pdbx_description
1 polymer ?
#
loop_
_entity_poly.entity_id
_entity_poly.type
_entity_poly.pdbx_seq_one_letter_code
_entity_poly.pdbx_strand_id
1 'polypeptide(L)'
;MTYTPDRPPLRFVPPPGWPTPTPEWVARNQGWQPPAGWTPPLRRPVYAAPPEWQFWAPEPAHWTPFRATFTSGITSALTWGSIILAIGVLFGVTAIASGDHSFFGMTALFFVFGGIRLATGLSARATVERRVREAIRTAAPVVRHDVDSWAYRAYLDATAGERAQTGRPPMHFDEFGFARDAAGWGAGAESAILAPMRWTAPVVTPKPPMIRTSLRIALLVMIGLILLVALPGLVQSALGG
;
A
#
# COMPACT_ATOMS: atom_id res chain seq x y z
N MET A 1 -3.06 -4.04 -24.54
CA MET A 1 -4.02 -3.09 -23.93
C MET A 1 -3.38 -2.49 -22.69
N THR A 2 -2.92 -1.24 -22.77
CA THR A 2 -2.24 -0.56 -21.67
C THR A 2 -3.29 0.06 -20.76
N TYR A 3 -3.69 -0.67 -19.72
CA TYR A 3 -4.67 -0.20 -18.74
C TYR A 3 -4.06 0.99 -17.98
N THR A 4 -4.41 2.20 -18.42
CA THR A 4 -4.09 3.42 -17.69
C THR A 4 -5.29 3.63 -16.78
N PRO A 5 -5.19 3.46 -15.46
CA PRO A 5 -6.33 3.83 -14.63
C PRO A 5 -6.49 5.35 -14.73
N ASP A 6 -7.53 5.80 -15.45
CA ASP A 6 -7.90 7.21 -15.62
C ASP A 6 -8.16 7.93 -14.29
N ARG A 7 -8.21 7.20 -13.17
CA ARG A 7 -8.40 7.76 -11.83
C ARG A 7 -7.50 7.09 -10.80
N PRO A 8 -7.04 7.86 -9.82
CA PRO A 8 -6.16 7.36 -8.77
C PRO A 8 -6.92 6.52 -7.72
N PRO A 9 -6.21 5.75 -6.86
CA PRO A 9 -6.85 4.81 -5.92
C PRO A 9 -7.59 5.48 -4.75
N LEU A 10 -7.28 6.75 -4.44
CA LEU A 10 -8.01 7.54 -3.45
C LEU A 10 -8.78 8.66 -4.15
N ARG A 11 -10.01 8.91 -3.69
CA ARG A 11 -10.74 10.13 -4.00
C ARG A 11 -10.54 11.16 -2.89
N PHE A 12 -10.55 12.42 -3.28
CA PHE A 12 -10.56 13.52 -2.32
C PHE A 12 -11.98 13.74 -1.80
N VAL A 13 -12.12 13.92 -0.48
CA VAL A 13 -13.40 14.18 0.20
C VAL A 13 -13.34 15.59 0.77
N PRO A 14 -13.89 16.60 0.06
CA PRO A 14 -13.86 17.97 0.53
C PRO A 14 -14.75 18.14 1.78
N PRO A 15 -14.32 18.94 2.77
CA PRO A 15 -15.18 19.43 3.85
C PRO A 15 -16.45 20.13 3.32
N PRO A 16 -17.54 20.18 4.11
CA PRO A 16 -18.74 20.91 3.74
C PRO A 16 -18.44 22.38 3.38
N GLY A 17 -18.96 22.84 2.23
CA GLY A 17 -18.77 24.21 1.73
C GLY A 17 -17.53 24.43 0.86
N TRP A 18 -16.58 23.49 0.84
CA TRP A 18 -15.46 23.53 -0.09
C TRP A 18 -15.93 23.13 -1.51
N PRO A 19 -15.35 23.72 -2.57
CA PRO A 19 -15.60 23.24 -3.91
C PRO A 19 -14.95 21.86 -4.12
N THR A 20 -15.41 21.12 -5.12
CA THR A 20 -14.75 19.87 -5.52
C THR A 20 -13.51 20.20 -6.34
N PRO A 21 -12.31 19.71 -5.97
CA PRO A 21 -11.11 19.96 -6.76
C PRO A 21 -11.16 19.23 -8.11
N THR A 22 -10.38 19.68 -9.09
CA THR A 22 -10.29 19.01 -10.39
C THR A 22 -9.65 17.62 -10.27
N PRO A 23 -9.98 16.67 -11.17
CA PRO A 23 -9.36 15.34 -11.17
C PRO A 23 -7.84 15.37 -11.22
N GLU A 24 -7.23 16.34 -11.93
CA GLU A 24 -5.78 16.50 -12.03
C GLU A 24 -5.17 16.89 -10.68
N TRP A 25 -5.83 17.77 -9.93
CA TRP A 25 -5.38 18.14 -8.58
C TRP A 25 -5.44 16.93 -7.64
N VAL A 26 -6.52 16.14 -7.72
CA VAL A 26 -6.71 14.92 -6.93
C VAL A 26 -5.63 13.88 -7.26
N ALA A 27 -5.30 13.70 -8.54
CA ALA A 27 -4.24 12.80 -8.98
C ALA A 27 -2.88 13.28 -8.45
N ARG A 28 -2.51 14.54 -8.68
CA ARG A 28 -1.24 15.11 -8.23
C ARG A 28 -1.02 15.04 -6.72
N ASN A 29 -2.08 15.14 -5.91
CA ASN A 29 -1.98 15.26 -4.46
C ASN A 29 -2.35 13.98 -3.69
N GLN A 30 -2.36 12.80 -4.33
CA GLN A 30 -2.77 11.54 -3.69
C GLN A 30 -2.13 11.30 -2.31
N GLY A 31 -2.97 11.17 -1.29
CA GLY A 31 -2.52 10.85 0.08
C GLY A 31 -1.84 12.00 0.83
N TRP A 32 -1.70 13.18 0.24
CA TRP A 32 -1.21 14.37 0.92
C TRP A 32 -2.21 14.83 1.98
N GLN A 33 -1.82 14.84 3.26
CA GLN A 33 -2.68 15.32 4.34
C GLN A 33 -2.40 16.82 4.58
N PRO A 34 -3.39 17.71 4.36
CA PRO A 34 -3.25 19.12 4.70
C PRO A 34 -2.93 19.30 6.20
N PRO A 35 -2.07 20.27 6.58
CA PRO A 35 -1.85 20.60 7.98
C PRO A 35 -3.11 21.18 8.62
N ALA A 36 -3.19 21.13 9.95
CA ALA A 36 -4.32 21.71 10.69
C ALA A 36 -4.48 23.21 10.36
N GLY A 37 -5.72 23.64 10.13
CA GLY A 37 -6.03 25.01 9.73
C GLY A 37 -5.83 25.34 8.26
N TRP A 38 -5.35 24.40 7.44
CA TRP A 38 -5.20 24.62 6.00
C TRP A 38 -6.55 24.85 5.31
N THR A 39 -6.57 25.84 4.41
CA THR A 39 -7.69 26.15 3.51
C THR A 39 -7.20 26.16 2.06
N PRO A 40 -8.01 25.71 1.10
CA PRO A 40 -7.65 25.79 -0.31
C PRO A 40 -7.49 27.26 -0.72
N PRO A 41 -6.56 27.56 -1.66
CA PRO A 41 -6.31 28.90 -2.16
C PRO A 41 -7.46 29.36 -3.09
N LEU A 42 -8.59 29.72 -2.48
CA LEU A 42 -9.80 30.18 -3.14
C LEU A 42 -9.90 31.71 -3.10
N ARG A 43 -10.57 32.29 -4.10
CA ARG A 43 -10.90 33.74 -4.08
C ARG A 43 -11.88 34.10 -2.95
N ARG A 44 -12.77 33.18 -2.60
CA ARG A 44 -13.71 33.34 -1.48
C ARG A 44 -13.14 32.66 -0.23
N PRO A 45 -13.23 33.29 0.95
CA PRO A 45 -12.84 32.62 2.19
C PRO A 45 -13.75 31.40 2.42
N VAL A 46 -13.15 30.30 2.87
CA VAL A 46 -13.86 29.10 3.32
C VAL A 46 -13.39 28.76 4.73
N TYR A 47 -14.25 28.11 5.50
CA TYR A 47 -13.86 27.64 6.82
C TYR A 47 -12.78 26.56 6.70
N ALA A 48 -11.84 26.56 7.64
CA ALA A 48 -10.89 25.46 7.78
C ALA A 48 -11.62 24.13 7.98
N ALA A 49 -11.00 23.04 7.55
CA ALA A 49 -11.56 21.72 7.79
C ALA A 49 -11.69 21.43 9.29
N PRO A 50 -12.74 20.71 9.73
CA PRO A 50 -12.85 20.26 11.11
C PRO A 50 -11.61 19.48 11.56
N PRO A 51 -11.30 19.47 12.87
CA PRO A 51 -10.29 18.56 13.41
C PRO A 51 -10.54 17.12 12.95
N GLU A 52 -9.46 16.39 12.67
CA GLU A 52 -9.50 14.96 12.27
C GLU A 52 -10.21 14.66 10.94
N TRP A 53 -10.47 15.67 10.11
CA TRP A 53 -11.08 15.45 8.80
C TRP A 53 -10.24 14.50 7.92
N GLN A 54 -10.91 13.49 7.36
CA GLN A 54 -10.30 12.55 6.43
C GLN A 54 -10.49 13.03 5.00
N PHE A 55 -9.49 13.73 4.47
CA PHE A 55 -9.51 14.25 3.09
C PHE A 55 -9.46 13.17 2.02
N TRP A 56 -9.11 11.93 2.37
CA TRP A 56 -8.91 10.85 1.42
C TRP A 56 -9.73 9.61 1.77
N ALA A 57 -10.58 9.20 0.83
CA ALA A 57 -11.33 7.96 0.90
C ALA A 57 -10.93 7.00 -0.23
N PRO A 58 -10.96 5.68 0.00
CA PRO A 58 -10.78 4.70 -1.07
C PRO A 58 -11.79 4.90 -2.20
N GLU A 59 -11.32 4.90 -3.45
CA GLU A 59 -12.18 4.88 -4.63
C GLU A 59 -12.41 3.43 -5.07
N PRO A 60 -13.60 2.82 -4.88
CA PRO A 60 -13.80 1.37 -4.98
C PRO A 60 -13.26 0.73 -6.26
N ALA A 61 -13.46 1.40 -7.41
CA ALA A 61 -13.05 0.92 -8.73
C ALA A 61 -11.53 0.80 -8.88
N HIS A 62 -10.75 1.64 -8.19
CA HIS A 62 -9.29 1.71 -8.34
C HIS A 62 -8.54 1.24 -7.09
N TRP A 63 -9.18 1.33 -5.92
CA TRP A 63 -8.63 0.88 -4.65
C TRP A 63 -8.44 -0.63 -4.61
N THR A 64 -9.44 -1.39 -5.07
CA THR A 64 -9.41 -2.86 -5.03
C THR A 64 -8.22 -3.44 -5.81
N PRO A 65 -8.02 -3.11 -7.11
CA PRO A 65 -6.86 -3.61 -7.85
C PRO A 65 -5.54 -3.10 -7.31
N PHE A 66 -5.47 -1.84 -6.84
CA PHE A 66 -4.26 -1.30 -6.22
C PHE A 66 -3.89 -2.06 -4.94
N ARG A 67 -4.85 -2.27 -4.04
CA ARG A 67 -4.71 -3.06 -2.81
C ARG A 67 -4.33 -4.50 -3.09
N ALA A 68 -4.82 -5.10 -4.17
CA ALA A 68 -4.54 -6.49 -4.53
C ALA A 68 -3.04 -6.77 -4.68
N THR A 69 -2.26 -5.79 -5.14
CA THR A 69 -0.80 -5.88 -5.26
C THR A 69 -0.09 -6.07 -3.91
N PHE A 70 -0.72 -5.63 -2.81
CA PHE A 70 -0.21 -5.80 -1.45
C PHE A 70 -0.74 -7.07 -0.76
N THR A 71 -1.77 -7.72 -1.32
CA THR A 71 -2.41 -8.90 -0.70
C THR A 71 -1.98 -10.23 -1.30
N SER A 72 -1.27 -10.26 -2.43
CA SER A 72 -0.89 -11.49 -3.14
C SER A 72 -0.09 -12.48 -2.25
N GLY A 73 0.82 -11.97 -1.42
CA GLY A 73 1.56 -12.80 -0.46
C GLY A 73 0.69 -13.34 0.69
N ILE A 74 -0.40 -12.62 1.02
CA ILE A 74 -1.29 -12.95 2.13
C ILE A 74 -2.23 -14.09 1.73
N THR A 75 -2.80 -14.02 0.54
CA THR A 75 -3.66 -15.10 0.03
C THR A 75 -2.88 -16.41 -0.07
N SER A 76 -1.66 -16.37 -0.60
CA SER A 76 -0.77 -17.54 -0.63
C SER A 76 -0.45 -18.08 0.78
N ALA A 77 -0.15 -17.20 1.74
CA ALA A 77 0.09 -17.61 3.13
C ALA A 77 -1.14 -18.31 3.74
N LEU A 78 -2.33 -17.71 3.60
CA LEU A 78 -3.58 -18.26 4.13
C LEU A 78 -3.94 -19.60 3.47
N THR A 79 -3.84 -19.68 2.13
CA THR A 79 -4.14 -20.91 1.37
C THR A 79 -3.20 -22.04 1.80
N TRP A 80 -1.89 -21.82 1.77
CA TRP A 80 -0.92 -22.85 2.17
C TRP A 80 -1.02 -23.21 3.65
N GLY A 81 -1.22 -22.23 4.54
CA GLY A 81 -1.44 -22.50 5.96
C GLY A 81 -2.66 -23.39 6.19
N SER A 82 -3.76 -23.13 5.48
CA SER A 82 -4.99 -23.92 5.57
C SER A 82 -4.80 -25.35 5.04
N ILE A 83 -4.10 -25.51 3.91
CA ILE A 83 -3.78 -26.84 3.35
C ILE A 83 -2.93 -27.65 4.33
N ILE A 84 -1.87 -27.05 4.88
CA ILE A 84 -0.98 -27.70 5.85
C ILE A 84 -1.75 -28.12 7.11
N LEU A 85 -2.65 -27.27 7.62
CA LEU A 85 -3.52 -27.63 8.75
C LEU A 85 -4.47 -28.79 8.41
N ALA A 86 -5.10 -28.77 7.24
CA ALA A 86 -6.01 -29.84 6.80
C ALA A 86 -5.29 -31.19 6.70
N ILE A 87 -4.06 -31.20 6.18
CA ILE A 87 -3.19 -32.39 6.18
C ILE A 87 -2.90 -32.82 7.62
N GLY A 88 -2.55 -31.89 8.51
CA GLY A 88 -2.34 -32.20 9.93
C GLY A 88 -3.54 -32.87 10.60
N VAL A 89 -4.76 -32.40 10.32
CA VAL A 89 -6.00 -33.01 10.81
C VAL A 89 -6.15 -34.45 10.30
N LEU A 90 -5.89 -34.70 9.01
CA LEU A 90 -5.96 -36.05 8.44
C LEU A 90 -4.95 -37.01 9.09
N PHE A 91 -3.72 -36.54 9.32
CA PHE A 91 -2.71 -37.30 10.06
C PHE A 91 -3.15 -37.58 11.49
N GLY A 92 -3.76 -36.61 12.17
CA GLY A 92 -4.27 -36.77 13.54
C GLY A 92 -5.39 -37.81 13.62
N VAL A 93 -6.34 -37.80 12.68
CA VAL A 93 -7.40 -38.81 12.59
C VAL A 93 -6.81 -40.20 12.35
N THR A 94 -5.83 -40.30 11.44
CA THR A 94 -5.14 -41.56 11.17
C THR A 94 -4.41 -42.09 12.40
N ALA A 95 -3.73 -41.22 13.16
CA ALA A 95 -3.03 -41.57 14.40
C ALA A 95 -3.98 -42.17 15.45
N ILE A 96 -5.16 -41.54 15.62
CA ILE A 96 -6.18 -41.99 16.56
C ILE A 96 -6.77 -43.34 16.11
N ALA A 97 -7.02 -43.50 14.80
CA ALA A 97 -7.61 -44.71 14.25
C ALA A 97 -6.66 -45.91 14.26
N SER A 98 -5.36 -45.70 14.00
CA SER A 98 -4.37 -46.78 13.95
C SER A 98 -3.73 -47.12 15.31
N GLY A 99 -3.78 -46.20 16.27
CA GLY A 99 -3.04 -46.29 17.53
C GLY A 99 -1.52 -46.10 17.37
N ASP A 100 -1.04 -45.79 16.16
CA ASP A 100 0.38 -45.57 15.90
C ASP A 100 0.81 -44.16 16.35
N HIS A 101 1.74 -44.15 17.30
CA HIS A 101 2.22 -42.93 17.93
C HIS A 101 3.11 -42.08 16.99
N SER A 102 3.64 -42.68 15.92
CA SER A 102 4.48 -42.01 14.93
C SER A 102 3.74 -40.85 14.23
N PHE A 103 2.43 -40.99 14.01
CA PHE A 103 1.60 -39.99 13.35
C PHE A 103 1.29 -38.76 14.23
N PHE A 104 1.38 -38.87 15.56
CA PHE A 104 1.18 -37.72 16.45
C PHE A 104 2.29 -36.67 16.28
N GLY A 105 3.54 -37.11 16.08
CA GLY A 105 4.66 -36.20 15.79
C GLY A 105 4.45 -35.40 14.49
N MET A 106 4.03 -36.08 13.42
CA MET A 106 3.70 -35.42 12.14
C MET A 106 2.53 -34.46 12.29
N THR A 107 1.48 -34.86 13.00
CA THR A 107 0.31 -34.02 13.30
C THR A 107 0.74 -32.72 13.98
N ALA A 108 1.52 -32.82 15.07
CA ALA A 108 2.02 -31.65 15.79
C ALA A 108 2.80 -30.70 14.86
N LEU A 109 3.65 -31.24 13.98
CA LEU A 109 4.42 -30.47 13.00
C LEU A 109 3.49 -29.67 12.06
N PHE A 110 2.50 -30.34 11.46
CA PHE A 110 1.52 -29.69 10.57
C PHE A 110 0.71 -28.61 11.28
N PHE A 111 0.29 -28.84 12.53
CA PHE A 111 -0.42 -27.83 13.32
C PHE A 111 0.45 -26.60 13.60
N VAL A 112 1.71 -26.80 13.97
CA VAL A 112 2.65 -25.69 14.23
C VAL A 112 2.90 -24.89 12.96
N PHE A 113 3.26 -25.52 11.84
CA PHE A 113 3.56 -24.80 10.59
C PHE A 113 2.31 -24.17 9.97
N GLY A 114 1.22 -24.92 9.92
CA GLY A 114 -0.05 -24.45 9.40
C GLY A 114 -0.57 -23.28 10.22
N GLY A 115 -0.52 -23.40 11.55
CA GLY A 115 -0.91 -22.36 12.50
C GLY A 115 -0.06 -21.09 12.37
N ILE A 116 1.27 -21.20 12.35
CA ILE A 116 2.17 -20.04 12.17
C ILE A 116 1.87 -19.32 10.86
N ARG A 117 1.70 -20.08 9.76
CA ARG A 117 1.50 -19.49 8.44
C ARG A 117 0.13 -18.82 8.33
N LEU A 118 -0.90 -19.40 8.94
CA LEU A 118 -2.24 -18.82 9.04
C LEU A 118 -2.24 -17.55 9.90
N ALA A 119 -1.62 -17.59 11.09
CA ALA A 119 -1.46 -16.43 11.96
C ALA A 119 -0.70 -15.28 11.27
N THR A 120 0.36 -15.60 10.51
CA THR A 120 1.11 -14.62 9.72
C THR A 120 0.23 -13.98 8.65
N GLY A 121 -0.58 -14.77 7.93
CA GLY A 121 -1.51 -14.25 6.94
C GLY A 121 -2.60 -13.35 7.54
N LEU A 122 -3.18 -13.73 8.68
CA LEU A 122 -4.17 -12.92 9.40
C LEU A 122 -3.59 -11.60 9.92
N SER A 123 -2.41 -11.65 10.53
CA SER A 123 -1.69 -10.46 11.00
C SER A 123 -1.32 -9.53 9.84
N ALA A 124 -0.84 -10.09 8.72
CA ALA A 124 -0.56 -9.32 7.53
C ALA A 124 -1.83 -8.62 7.02
N ARG A 125 -2.97 -9.33 6.96
CA ARG A 125 -4.26 -8.76 6.53
C ARG A 125 -4.69 -7.55 7.37
N ALA A 126 -4.50 -7.60 8.69
CA ALA A 126 -4.81 -6.48 9.58
C ALA A 126 -3.95 -5.23 9.31
N THR A 127 -2.76 -5.40 8.74
CA THR A 127 -1.83 -4.29 8.47
C THR A 127 -1.83 -3.78 7.03
N VAL A 128 -2.51 -4.47 6.09
CA VAL A 128 -2.54 -4.11 4.66
C VAL A 128 -3.02 -2.68 4.48
N GLU A 129 -4.15 -2.31 5.06
CA GLU A 129 -4.75 -0.98 4.88
C GLU A 129 -3.78 0.14 5.25
N ARG A 130 -3.11 -0.02 6.40
CA ARG A 130 -2.09 0.92 6.87
C ARG A 130 -0.90 0.97 5.91
N ARG A 131 -0.40 -0.18 5.44
CA ARG A 131 0.74 -0.24 4.50
C ARG A 131 0.42 0.38 3.14
N VAL A 132 -0.77 0.14 2.62
CA VAL A 132 -1.21 0.71 1.33
C VAL A 132 -1.31 2.23 1.45
N ARG A 133 -1.94 2.74 2.51
CA ARG A 133 -2.04 4.20 2.74
C ARG A 133 -0.67 4.83 2.98
N GLU A 134 0.19 4.18 3.74
CA GLU A 134 1.56 4.66 3.97
C GLU A 134 2.36 4.71 2.67
N ALA A 135 2.27 3.66 1.84
CA ALA A 135 2.94 3.64 0.55
C ALA A 135 2.50 4.81 -0.36
N ILE A 136 1.21 5.14 -0.38
CA ILE A 136 0.71 6.30 -1.13
C ILE A 136 1.29 7.60 -0.54
N ARG A 137 1.27 7.75 0.79
CA ARG A 137 1.82 8.94 1.48
C ARG A 137 3.30 9.14 1.22
N THR A 138 4.09 8.07 1.30
CA THR A 138 5.54 8.12 1.04
C THR A 138 5.83 8.46 -0.43
N ALA A 139 5.01 7.97 -1.36
CA ALA A 139 5.17 8.26 -2.79
C ALA A 139 4.68 9.67 -3.18
N ALA A 140 3.78 10.28 -2.40
CA ALA A 140 3.11 11.53 -2.77
C ALA A 140 4.06 12.69 -3.13
N PRO A 141 5.13 12.99 -2.36
CA PRO A 141 6.04 14.08 -2.70
C PRO A 141 6.79 13.85 -4.01
N VAL A 142 7.22 12.61 -4.26
CA VAL A 142 7.95 12.22 -5.48
C VAL A 142 7.03 12.35 -6.69
N VAL A 143 5.83 11.76 -6.60
CA VAL A 143 4.83 11.85 -7.67
C VAL A 143 4.49 13.30 -7.97
N ARG A 144 4.24 14.12 -6.94
CA ARG A 144 3.95 15.54 -7.11
C ARG A 144 5.08 16.28 -7.82
N HIS A 145 6.33 16.06 -7.39
CA HIS A 145 7.50 16.68 -8.01
C HIS A 145 7.69 16.26 -9.48
N ASP A 146 7.54 14.97 -9.80
CA ASP A 146 7.69 14.47 -11.17
C ASP A 146 6.61 15.05 -12.10
N VAL A 147 5.38 15.12 -11.60
CA VAL A 147 4.22 15.68 -12.31
C VAL A 147 4.36 17.17 -12.51
N ASP A 148 4.87 17.90 -11.53
CA ASP A 148 5.16 19.33 -11.65
C ASP A 148 6.32 19.57 -12.60
N SER A 149 7.39 18.79 -12.52
CA SER A 149 8.54 18.88 -13.41
C SER A 149 8.14 18.67 -14.87
N TRP A 150 7.31 17.65 -15.14
CA TRP A 150 6.81 17.39 -16.49
C TRP A 150 5.91 18.53 -16.99
N ALA A 151 4.93 18.95 -16.18
CA ALA A 151 4.00 20.02 -16.57
C ALA A 151 4.71 21.38 -16.74
N TYR A 152 5.74 21.64 -15.95
CA TYR A 152 6.53 22.86 -16.05
C TYR A 152 7.32 22.91 -17.35
N ARG A 153 7.90 21.80 -17.81
CA ARG A 153 8.54 21.73 -19.14
C ARG A 153 7.52 22.03 -20.24
N ALA A 154 6.34 21.42 -20.19
CA ALA A 154 5.27 21.69 -21.15
C ALA A 154 4.83 23.16 -21.13
N TYR A 155 4.76 23.78 -19.95
CA TYR A 155 4.49 25.22 -19.80
C TYR A 155 5.59 26.08 -20.44
N LEU A 156 6.87 25.75 -20.21
CA LEU A 156 7.99 26.50 -20.80
C LEU A 156 7.94 26.45 -22.33
N ASP A 157 7.64 25.28 -22.90
CA ASP A 157 7.51 25.09 -24.34
C ASP A 157 6.30 25.85 -24.90
N ALA A 158 5.13 25.73 -24.26
CA ALA A 158 3.90 26.38 -24.68
C ALA A 158 3.99 27.92 -24.64
N THR A 159 4.73 28.46 -23.68
CA THR A 159 4.88 29.92 -23.50
C THR A 159 6.15 30.49 -24.15
N ALA A 160 6.98 29.66 -24.79
CA ALA A 160 8.27 30.10 -25.35
C ALA A 160 8.11 31.26 -26.35
N GLY A 161 7.10 31.18 -27.24
CA GLY A 161 6.84 32.22 -28.24
C GLY A 161 6.38 33.54 -27.63
N GLU A 162 5.43 33.51 -26.69
CA GLU A 162 4.98 34.71 -25.98
C GLU A 162 6.11 35.35 -25.18
N ARG A 163 6.92 34.55 -24.48
CA ARG A 163 8.07 35.04 -23.72
C ARG A 163 9.13 35.67 -24.63
N ALA A 164 9.36 35.12 -25.81
CA ALA A 164 10.27 35.71 -26.81
C ALA A 164 9.76 37.06 -27.34
N GLN A 165 8.44 37.22 -27.51
CA GLN A 165 7.83 38.47 -28.00
C GLN A 165 7.76 39.56 -26.91
N THR A 166 7.45 39.17 -25.67
CA THR A 166 7.19 40.10 -24.57
C THR A 166 8.42 40.38 -23.70
N GLY A 167 9.45 39.54 -23.77
CA GLY A 167 10.60 39.57 -22.87
C GLY A 167 10.26 39.15 -21.43
N ARG A 168 9.04 38.67 -21.16
CA ARG A 168 8.61 38.28 -19.82
C ARG A 168 9.38 37.02 -19.38
N PRO A 169 9.99 36.99 -18.18
CA PRO A 169 10.63 35.79 -17.67
C PRO A 169 9.60 34.69 -17.41
N PRO A 170 9.99 33.40 -17.51
CA PRO A 170 9.10 32.31 -17.09
C PRO A 170 8.81 32.41 -15.59
N MET A 171 7.61 31.97 -15.19
CA MET A 171 7.25 31.78 -13.79
C MET A 171 8.24 30.83 -13.11
N HIS A 172 8.62 31.07 -11.85
CA HIS A 172 9.50 30.14 -11.13
C HIS A 172 8.80 28.79 -10.90
N PHE A 173 9.57 27.69 -10.77
CA PHE A 173 9.00 26.35 -10.61
C PHE A 173 8.04 26.23 -9.41
N ASP A 174 8.41 26.84 -8.28
CA ASP A 174 7.57 26.83 -7.07
C ASP A 174 6.29 27.65 -7.27
N GLU A 175 6.39 28.83 -7.87
CA GLU A 175 5.24 29.69 -8.20
C GLU A 175 4.27 28.95 -9.14
N PHE A 176 4.81 28.20 -10.10
CA PHE A 176 4.04 27.34 -10.99
C PHE A 176 3.31 26.23 -10.22
N GLY A 177 3.98 25.59 -9.27
CA GLY A 177 3.38 24.59 -8.38
C GLY A 177 2.21 25.16 -7.55
N PHE A 178 2.35 26.38 -7.03
CA PHE A 178 1.28 27.10 -6.31
C PHE A 178 0.12 27.50 -7.22
N ALA A 179 0.42 28.03 -8.41
CA ALA A 179 -0.59 28.41 -9.40
C ALA A 179 -1.42 27.19 -9.84
N ARG A 180 -0.77 26.03 -10.04
CA ARG A 180 -1.46 24.76 -10.32
C ARG A 180 -2.34 24.29 -9.17
N ASP A 181 -1.88 24.42 -7.93
CA ASP A 181 -2.73 24.13 -6.78
C ASP A 181 -3.99 25.00 -6.80
N ALA A 182 -3.86 26.31 -7.01
CA ALA A 182 -5.00 27.22 -7.09
C ALA A 182 -5.95 26.92 -8.26
N ALA A 183 -5.41 26.58 -9.43
CA ALA A 183 -6.20 26.17 -10.59
C ALA A 183 -7.06 24.92 -10.29
N GLY A 184 -6.51 23.97 -9.52
CA GLY A 184 -7.22 22.77 -9.08
C GLY A 184 -8.48 23.02 -8.26
N TRP A 185 -8.65 24.22 -7.72
CA TRP A 185 -9.82 24.63 -6.93
C TRP A 185 -10.70 25.69 -7.63
N GLY A 186 -10.43 25.98 -8.91
CA GLY A 186 -11.18 26.96 -9.69
C GLY A 186 -10.84 28.42 -9.36
N ALA A 187 -9.71 28.70 -8.73
CA ALA A 187 -9.30 30.07 -8.36
C ALA A 187 -8.58 30.85 -9.47
N GLY A 188 -8.14 30.18 -10.55
CA GLY A 188 -7.40 30.76 -11.67
C GLY A 188 -8.13 30.63 -13.01
N ALA A 189 -8.00 31.66 -13.87
CA ALA A 189 -8.63 31.75 -15.19
C ALA A 189 -7.79 31.14 -16.34
N GLU A 190 -6.61 30.59 -16.05
CA GLU A 190 -5.72 30.05 -17.09
C GLU A 190 -5.84 28.53 -17.17
N SER A 191 -6.82 28.10 -17.96
CA SER A 191 -6.92 26.73 -18.49
C SER A 191 -5.67 26.28 -19.24
N ALA A 192 -4.82 27.21 -19.69
CA ALA A 192 -3.58 26.96 -20.43
C ALA A 192 -2.49 26.21 -19.63
N ILE A 193 -2.60 26.15 -18.30
CA ILE A 193 -1.63 25.46 -17.43
C ILE A 193 -1.96 23.95 -17.32
N LEU A 194 -3.15 23.53 -17.77
CA LEU A 194 -3.65 22.16 -17.60
C LEU A 194 -3.34 21.31 -18.84
N ALA A 195 -2.07 21.00 -19.06
CA ALA A 195 -1.74 19.88 -19.94
C ALA A 195 -2.42 18.61 -19.37
N PRO A 196 -3.14 17.82 -20.19
CA PRO A 196 -3.85 16.64 -19.71
C PRO A 196 -2.86 15.71 -19.04
N MET A 197 -3.05 15.50 -17.75
CA MET A 197 -2.16 14.69 -16.94
C MET A 197 -2.49 13.23 -17.15
N ARG A 198 -1.57 12.46 -17.72
CA ARG A 198 -1.67 11.00 -17.69
C ARG A 198 -1.19 10.52 -16.33
N TRP A 199 -2.12 10.19 -15.44
CA TRP A 199 -1.78 9.54 -14.17
C TRP A 199 -1.11 8.19 -14.46
N THR A 200 0.15 8.07 -14.09
CA THR A 200 0.83 6.78 -13.96
C THR A 200 0.88 6.46 -12.48
N ALA A 201 0.31 5.31 -12.10
CA ALA A 201 0.42 4.87 -10.71
C ALA A 201 1.91 4.80 -10.36
N PRO A 202 2.35 5.39 -9.24
CA PRO A 202 3.73 5.22 -8.80
C PRO A 202 4.03 3.73 -8.74
N VAL A 203 5.17 3.33 -9.28
CA VAL A 203 5.66 1.96 -9.18
C VAL A 203 6.10 1.76 -7.73
N VAL A 204 5.13 1.53 -6.86
CA VAL A 204 5.39 1.06 -5.51
C VAL A 204 5.71 -0.41 -5.65
N THR A 205 6.99 -0.74 -5.77
CA THR A 205 7.40 -2.12 -5.55
C THR A 205 7.18 -2.42 -4.07
N PRO A 206 6.23 -3.28 -3.68
CA PRO A 206 6.11 -3.67 -2.30
C PRO A 206 7.46 -4.26 -1.90
N LYS A 207 8.14 -3.65 -0.93
CA LYS A 207 9.36 -4.22 -0.36
C LYS A 207 9.01 -5.66 -0.01
N PRO A 208 9.72 -6.67 -0.58
CA PRO A 208 9.36 -8.05 -0.34
C PRO A 208 9.27 -8.23 1.18
N PRO A 209 8.18 -8.82 1.69
CA PRO A 209 8.10 -9.09 3.11
C PRO A 209 9.40 -9.79 3.51
N MET A 210 10.02 -9.40 4.62
CA MET A 210 11.23 -10.03 5.14
C MET A 210 10.92 -11.48 5.54
N ILE A 211 10.63 -12.34 4.56
CA ILE A 211 10.32 -13.76 4.69
C ILE A 211 11.51 -14.47 5.33
N ARG A 212 12.73 -13.95 5.15
CA ARG A 212 13.96 -14.49 5.74
C ARG A 212 13.90 -14.54 7.28
N THR A 213 13.27 -13.58 7.95
CA THR A 213 13.23 -13.57 9.42
C THR A 213 12.20 -14.56 9.95
N SER A 214 11.02 -14.63 9.34
CA SER A 214 9.99 -15.61 9.70
C SER A 214 10.42 -17.05 9.42
N LEU A 215 11.18 -17.28 8.34
CA LEU A 215 11.70 -18.61 8.03
C LEU A 215 12.73 -19.08 9.07
N ARG A 216 13.59 -18.18 9.55
CA ARG A 216 14.58 -18.48 10.60
C ARG A 216 13.91 -18.82 11.92
N ILE A 217 12.89 -18.06 12.33
CA ILE A 217 12.14 -18.35 13.56
C ILE A 217 11.42 -19.70 13.45
N ALA A 218 10.74 -19.97 12.33
CA ALA A 218 10.10 -21.27 12.11
C ALA A 218 11.10 -22.44 12.10
N LEU A 219 12.28 -22.25 11.50
CA LEU A 219 13.36 -23.24 11.51
C LEU A 219 13.89 -23.49 12.93
N LEU A 220 14.11 -22.44 13.73
CA LEU A 220 14.56 -22.58 15.12
C LEU A 220 13.52 -23.27 16.01
N VAL A 221 12.24 -22.93 15.87
CA VAL A 221 11.13 -23.59 16.58
C VAL A 221 11.07 -25.07 16.20
N MET A 222 11.23 -25.39 14.91
CA MET A 222 11.27 -26.77 14.43
C MET A 222 12.46 -27.55 15.01
N ILE A 223 13.68 -26.98 14.99
CA ILE A 223 14.86 -27.61 15.60
C ILE A 223 14.61 -27.86 17.08
N GLY A 224 14.06 -26.88 17.81
CA GLY A 224 13.71 -27.03 19.22
C GLY A 224 12.71 -28.15 19.47
N LEU A 225 11.64 -28.24 18.66
CA LEU A 225 10.64 -29.31 18.78
C LEU A 225 11.19 -30.69 18.43
N ILE A 226 11.99 -30.81 17.37
CA ILE A 226 12.65 -32.07 17.00
C ILE A 226 13.55 -32.53 18.13
N LEU A 227 14.38 -31.64 18.68
CA LEU A 227 15.26 -31.97 19.80
C LEU A 227 14.44 -32.40 21.03
N LEU A 228 13.36 -31.69 21.36
CA LEU A 228 12.51 -32.01 22.50
C LEU A 228 11.85 -33.40 22.39
N VAL A 229 11.41 -33.81 21.19
CA VAL A 229 10.75 -35.10 20.96
C VAL A 229 11.76 -36.23 20.79
N ALA A 230 12.90 -35.99 20.14
CA ALA A 230 13.90 -37.03 19.86
C ALA A 230 14.82 -37.32 21.06
N LEU A 231 15.11 -36.33 21.91
CA LEU A 231 16.02 -36.49 23.05
C LEU A 231 15.59 -37.59 24.04
N PRO A 232 14.32 -37.69 24.46
CA PRO A 232 13.90 -38.73 25.40
C PRO A 232 14.09 -40.16 24.87
N GLY A 233 13.79 -40.38 23.59
CA GLY A 233 13.98 -41.69 22.94
C GLY A 233 15.46 -42.06 22.82
N LEU A 234 16.31 -41.10 22.45
CA LEU A 234 17.77 -41.30 22.40
C LEU A 234 18.34 -41.61 23.79
N VAL A 235 17.92 -40.88 24.82
CA VAL A 235 18.37 -41.11 26.21
C VAL A 235 17.93 -42.48 26.72
N GLN A 236 16.69 -42.91 26.46
CA GLN A 236 16.23 -44.26 26.84
C GLN A 236 17.02 -45.36 26.11
N SER A 237 17.30 -45.19 24.81
CA SER A 237 18.08 -46.16 24.04
C SER A 237 19.54 -46.27 24.51
N ALA A 238 20.12 -45.17 25.01
CA ALA A 238 21.49 -45.16 25.51
C ALA A 238 21.63 -45.73 26.93
N LEU A 239 20.55 -45.71 27.73
CA LEU A 239 20.56 -46.20 29.12
C LEU A 239 20.06 -47.65 29.27
N GLY A 240 19.38 -48.20 28.26
CA GLY A 240 18.81 -49.55 28.28
C GLY A 240 19.64 -50.61 27.55
N GLY A 241 20.85 -50.30 27.09
CA GLY A 241 21.78 -51.19 26.39
C GLY A 241 23.01 -51.53 27.20
#